data_AF-A0A7V3BUL1-F1
#
_entry.id   AF-A0A7V3BUL1-F1
#
_cell.length_a   1.000
_cell.length_b   1.000
_cell.length_c   1.000
_cell.angle_alpha   90.00
_cell.angle_beta   90.00
_cell.angle_gamma   90.00
#
_symmetry.space_group_name_H-M   'P 1'
#
loop_
_entity.id
_entity.type
_entity.pdbx_description
1 polymer ?
#
loop_
_entity_poly.entity_id
_entity_poly.type
_entity_poly.pdbx_seq_one_letter_code
_entity_poly.pdbx_strand_id
1 'polypeptide(L)'
;MRRKKRHEPDAAPREAGRTTPQDVQQAEFRLAFRGYNERDVDAFLDRVTEDLAAYLEKLERLRRSAGAAAIPVEAAEAAEVIARARQEAAEIVRRAEQEAEAIRAAGGAEGGDARAAIAPFLSREREFLQSLGGLVQAHASEIREMVEAVRAKAAPSASVASAPTGGGGSDLGQSERSEARDLAEEEPLEEPIVVERAEEPAFSAESAPAEGGERSLRELFWGEDRA
;
A
#
# COMPACT_ATOMS: atom_id res chain seq x y z
N MET A 1 -36.42 60.11 35.18
CA MET A 1 -35.62 59.64 36.34
C MET A 1 -35.00 58.30 36.01
N ARG A 2 -33.70 58.09 36.27
CA ARG A 2 -33.03 56.79 36.04
C ARG A 2 -33.45 55.79 37.12
N ARG A 3 -33.99 54.62 36.77
CA ARG A 3 -33.98 53.44 37.67
C ARG A 3 -32.94 52.45 37.18
N LYS A 4 -32.07 52.09 38.11
CA LYS A 4 -30.82 51.36 37.92
C LYS A 4 -31.14 49.88 37.63
N LYS A 5 -30.90 49.43 36.39
CA LYS A 5 -30.95 48.01 36.03
C LYS A 5 -29.90 47.31 36.90
N ARG A 6 -30.34 46.58 37.94
CA ARG A 6 -29.44 45.90 38.87
C ARG A 6 -28.87 44.69 38.12
N HIS A 7 -27.55 44.54 38.15
CA HIS A 7 -26.86 43.49 37.41
C HIS A 7 -27.07 42.18 38.18
N GLU A 8 -27.84 41.27 37.61
CA GLU A 8 -27.84 39.87 38.00
C GLU A 8 -26.50 39.29 37.48
N PRO A 9 -25.67 38.66 38.32
CA PRO A 9 -24.43 38.05 37.85
C PRO A 9 -24.77 36.77 37.09
N ASP A 10 -24.17 36.64 35.91
CA ASP A 10 -24.33 35.52 34.98
C ASP A 10 -23.97 34.20 35.68
N ALA A 11 -24.98 33.35 35.92
CA ALA A 11 -24.80 32.07 36.58
C ALA A 11 -24.32 31.05 35.54
N ALA A 12 -23.03 30.75 35.58
CA ALA A 12 -22.39 29.69 34.78
C ALA A 12 -23.22 28.39 34.82
N PRO A 13 -23.23 27.58 33.75
CA PRO A 13 -24.09 26.42 33.64
C PRO A 13 -23.83 25.43 34.79
N ARG A 14 -24.74 25.45 35.78
CA ARG A 14 -24.71 24.54 36.93
C ARG A 14 -24.69 23.09 36.41
N GLU A 15 -23.72 22.29 36.87
CA GLU A 15 -23.71 20.85 36.61
C GLU A 15 -25.07 20.28 37.07
N ALA A 16 -25.90 19.82 36.12
CA ALA A 16 -27.36 19.75 36.24
C ALA A 16 -27.92 18.65 37.17
N GLY A 17 -27.15 18.23 38.18
CA GLY A 17 -27.54 17.27 39.22
C GLY A 17 -26.76 17.38 40.53
N ARG A 18 -26.02 18.47 40.78
CA ARG A 18 -25.25 18.68 42.01
C ARG A 18 -25.59 20.01 42.68
N THR A 19 -26.41 19.95 43.72
CA THR A 19 -26.62 21.07 44.66
C THR A 19 -25.32 21.35 45.42
N THR A 20 -24.87 22.60 45.43
CA THR A 20 -23.75 23.04 46.29
C THR A 20 -24.25 23.61 47.62
N PRO A 21 -23.41 23.73 48.67
CA PRO A 21 -23.80 24.42 49.91
C PRO A 21 -24.28 25.85 49.66
N GLN A 22 -23.74 26.53 48.65
CA GLN A 22 -24.17 27.86 48.25
C GLN A 22 -25.57 27.84 47.62
N ASP A 23 -25.92 26.82 46.83
CA ASP A 23 -27.28 26.70 46.28
C ASP A 23 -28.32 26.42 47.38
N VAL A 24 -27.94 25.72 48.46
CA VAL A 24 -28.81 25.52 49.64
C VAL A 24 -29.04 26.83 50.38
N GLN A 25 -28.00 27.63 50.62
CA GLN A 25 -28.11 28.95 51.27
C GLN A 25 -28.90 29.98 50.42
N GLN A 26 -28.94 29.80 49.10
CA GLN A 26 -29.68 30.67 48.17
C GLN A 26 -31.10 30.18 47.87
N ALA A 27 -31.56 29.10 48.51
CA ALA A 27 -32.88 28.52 48.25
C ALA A 27 -34.01 29.32 48.91
N GLU A 28 -34.82 30.02 48.11
CA GLU A 28 -36.01 30.73 48.58
C GLU A 28 -37.28 29.87 48.42
N PHE A 29 -38.03 29.70 49.51
CA PHE A 29 -39.30 28.94 49.53
C PHE A 29 -40.51 29.87 49.61
N ARG A 30 -41.62 29.49 48.96
CA ARG A 30 -42.89 30.23 49.01
C ARG A 30 -43.68 29.84 50.25
N LEU A 31 -44.12 30.83 51.04
CA LEU A 31 -45.03 30.60 52.17
C LEU A 31 -46.40 30.11 51.67
N ALA A 32 -47.01 29.18 52.41
CA ALA A 32 -48.32 28.62 52.14
C ALA A 32 -49.15 28.52 53.43
N PHE A 33 -50.49 28.50 53.30
CA PHE A 33 -51.42 28.45 54.44
C PHE A 33 -51.29 27.19 55.31
N ARG A 34 -50.65 26.15 54.78
CA ARG A 34 -50.13 24.97 55.51
C ARG A 34 -48.76 24.63 54.92
N GLY A 35 -47.79 24.34 55.77
CA GLY A 35 -46.42 24.04 55.37
C GLY A 35 -45.56 23.65 56.57
N TYR A 36 -44.28 23.42 56.31
CA TYR A 36 -43.28 23.26 57.37
C TYR A 36 -43.05 24.58 58.11
N ASN A 37 -42.59 24.49 59.36
CA ASN A 37 -42.21 25.66 60.15
C ASN A 37 -40.88 26.21 59.61
N GLU A 38 -40.88 27.48 59.20
CA GLU A 38 -39.72 28.22 58.67
C GLU A 38 -38.45 27.99 59.52
N ARG A 39 -38.55 28.16 60.84
CA ARG A 39 -37.39 28.01 61.75
C ARG A 39 -36.83 26.60 61.81
N ASP A 40 -37.69 25.59 61.70
CA ASP A 40 -37.27 24.19 61.72
C ASP A 40 -36.66 23.77 60.37
N VAL A 41 -37.12 24.40 59.28
CA VAL A 41 -36.52 24.28 57.94
C VAL A 41 -35.16 24.96 57.91
N ASP A 42 -35.03 26.21 58.34
CA ASP A 42 -33.76 26.94 58.37
C ASP A 42 -32.70 26.18 59.19
N ALA A 43 -33.05 25.77 60.41
CA ALA A 43 -32.17 24.98 61.28
C ALA A 43 -31.89 23.56 60.76
N PHE A 44 -32.62 23.08 59.74
CA PHE A 44 -32.27 21.86 59.00
C PHE A 44 -31.35 22.17 57.81
N LEU A 45 -31.61 23.24 57.06
CA LEU A 45 -30.79 23.67 55.93
C LEU A 45 -29.39 24.10 56.37
N ASP A 46 -29.22 24.71 57.54
CA ASP A 46 -27.91 25.00 58.14
C ASP A 46 -27.08 23.71 58.32
N ARG A 47 -27.68 22.67 58.90
CA ARG A 47 -27.03 21.35 59.09
C ARG A 47 -26.72 20.66 57.77
N VAL A 48 -27.65 20.68 56.82
CA VAL A 48 -27.42 20.14 55.47
C VAL A 48 -26.29 20.87 54.76
N THR A 49 -26.17 22.19 54.97
CA THR A 49 -25.09 23.02 54.40
C THR A 49 -23.73 22.66 55.00
N GLU A 50 -23.66 22.48 56.32
CA GLU A 50 -22.45 22.03 57.04
C GLU A 50 -22.02 20.62 56.60
N ASP A 51 -22.95 19.66 56.61
CA ASP A 51 -22.70 18.29 56.15
C ASP A 51 -22.21 18.27 54.70
N LEU A 52 -22.89 18.98 53.80
CA LEU A 52 -22.55 19.02 52.37
C LEU A 52 -21.17 19.67 52.14
N ALA A 53 -20.81 20.70 52.90
CA ALA A 53 -19.46 21.28 52.85
C ALA A 53 -18.39 20.27 53.31
N ALA A 54 -18.62 19.56 54.43
CA ALA A 54 -17.72 18.53 54.92
C ALA A 54 -17.59 17.34 53.94
N TYR A 55 -18.69 16.94 53.28
CA TYR A 55 -18.67 15.93 52.22
C TYR A 55 -17.86 16.38 51.00
N LEU A 56 -18.00 17.64 50.57
CA LEU A 56 -17.20 18.18 49.46
C LEU A 56 -15.71 18.25 49.79
N GLU A 57 -15.32 18.73 50.98
CA GLU A 57 -13.92 18.72 51.42
C GLU A 57 -13.35 17.30 51.46
N LYS A 58 -14.12 16.34 51.96
CA LYS A 58 -13.74 14.92 51.98
C LYS A 58 -13.57 14.32 50.58
N LEU A 59 -14.48 14.65 49.65
CA LEU A 59 -14.39 14.24 48.25
C LEU A 59 -13.19 14.88 47.55
N GLU A 60 -12.93 16.17 47.78
CA GLU A 60 -11.73 16.84 47.27
C GLU A 60 -10.46 16.21 47.82
N ARG A 61 -10.40 15.93 49.13
CA ARG A 61 -9.25 15.27 49.76
C ARG A 61 -9.01 13.90 49.15
N LEU A 62 -10.06 13.09 48.98
CA LEU A 62 -9.97 11.78 48.36
C LEU A 62 -9.53 11.88 46.89
N ARG A 63 -10.13 12.79 46.10
CA ARG A 63 -9.77 13.05 44.71
C ARG A 63 -8.32 13.56 44.56
N ARG A 64 -7.86 14.39 45.50
CA ARG A 64 -6.48 14.90 45.55
C ARG A 64 -5.50 13.77 45.87
N SER A 65 -5.83 12.87 46.81
CA SER A 65 -5.00 11.69 47.07
C SER A 65 -5.01 10.66 45.93
N ALA A 66 -6.16 10.43 45.30
CA ALA A 66 -6.29 9.50 44.17
C ALA A 66 -5.59 10.03 42.92
N GLY A 67 -5.75 11.32 42.60
CA GLY A 67 -5.03 11.99 41.51
C GLY A 67 -3.52 12.01 41.75
N ALA A 68 -3.08 12.31 42.98
CA ALA A 68 -1.66 12.29 43.33
C ALA A 68 -1.04 10.87 43.30
N ALA A 69 -1.85 9.81 43.42
CA ALA A 69 -1.40 8.42 43.25
C ALA A 69 -1.45 7.96 41.79
N ALA A 70 -2.44 8.38 41.01
CA ALA A 70 -2.58 7.99 39.60
C ALA A 70 -1.53 8.67 38.69
N ILE A 71 -1.34 9.99 38.82
CA ILE A 71 -0.42 10.76 37.97
C ILE A 71 1.02 10.19 37.93
N PRO A 72 1.68 9.81 39.04
CA PRO A 72 3.03 9.27 38.98
C PRO A 72 3.09 7.83 38.43
N VAL A 73 2.03 7.02 38.59
CA VAL A 73 1.98 5.66 38.04
C VAL A 73 1.81 5.72 36.52
N GLU A 74 0.81 6.45 36.04
CA GLU A 74 0.56 6.68 34.61
C GLU A 74 1.78 7.30 33.90
N ALA A 75 2.46 8.25 34.56
CA ALA A 75 3.67 8.86 34.00
C ALA A 75 4.87 7.89 33.95
N ALA A 76 4.99 6.96 34.91
CA ALA A 76 6.03 5.94 34.91
C ALA A 76 5.77 4.87 33.84
N GLU A 77 4.53 4.38 33.73
CA GLU A 77 4.11 3.42 32.71
C GLU A 77 4.26 3.99 31.29
N ALA A 78 3.84 5.24 31.07
CA ALA A 78 4.05 5.93 29.80
C ALA A 78 5.54 6.09 29.45
N ALA A 79 6.40 6.38 30.45
CA ALA A 79 7.84 6.46 30.26
C ALA A 79 8.46 5.10 29.90
N GLU A 80 7.99 4.00 30.49
CA GLU A 80 8.42 2.64 30.16
C GLU A 80 8.03 2.24 28.73
N VAL A 81 6.79 2.51 28.32
CA VAL A 81 6.32 2.25 26.95
C VAL A 81 7.15 3.03 25.92
N ILE A 82 7.45 4.31 26.19
CA ILE A 82 8.31 5.13 25.31
C ILE A 82 9.75 4.60 25.29
N ALA A 83 10.29 4.16 26.43
CA ALA A 83 11.64 3.59 26.50
C ALA A 83 11.74 2.29 25.69
N ARG A 84 10.75 1.40 25.83
CA ARG A 84 10.66 0.15 25.08
C ARG A 84 10.54 0.39 23.57
N ALA A 85 9.63 1.26 23.14
CA ALA A 85 9.46 1.60 21.73
C ALA A 85 10.75 2.17 21.09
N ARG A 86 11.54 2.94 21.85
CA ARG A 86 12.86 3.43 21.40
C ARG A 86 13.90 2.32 21.29
N GLN A 87 13.90 1.35 22.19
CA GLN A 87 14.78 0.17 22.10
C GLN A 87 14.45 -0.67 20.86
N GLU A 88 13.17 -1.03 20.68
CA GLU A 88 12.70 -1.79 19.51
C GLU A 88 13.03 -1.07 18.19
N ALA A 89 12.81 0.25 18.11
CA ALA A 89 13.19 1.04 16.95
C ALA A 89 14.72 1.03 16.67
N ALA A 90 15.56 1.12 17.70
CA ALA A 90 17.02 1.05 17.56
C ALA A 90 17.48 -0.34 17.09
N GLU A 91 16.82 -1.42 17.52
CA GLU A 91 17.11 -2.77 17.03
C GLU A 91 16.74 -2.96 15.56
N ILE A 92 15.61 -2.40 15.13
CA ILE A 92 15.17 -2.42 13.72
C ILE A 92 16.17 -1.66 12.82
N VAL A 93 16.61 -0.47 13.24
CA VAL A 93 17.61 0.31 12.49
C VAL A 93 18.92 -0.46 12.37
N ARG A 94 19.48 -0.96 13.48
CA ARG A 94 20.71 -1.77 13.48
C ARG A 94 20.59 -2.99 12.56
N ARG A 95 19.44 -3.67 12.57
CA ARG A 95 19.19 -4.83 11.70
C ARG A 95 19.15 -4.42 10.22
N ALA A 96 18.43 -3.36 9.88
CA ALA A 96 18.36 -2.85 8.51
C ALA A 96 19.74 -2.39 7.98
N GLU A 97 20.57 -1.79 8.84
CA GLU A 97 21.96 -1.44 8.51
C GLU A 97 22.82 -2.67 8.20
N GLN A 98 22.73 -3.73 9.01
CA GLN A 98 23.44 -5.00 8.80
C GLN A 98 22.97 -5.71 7.52
N GLU A 99 21.66 -5.77 7.27
CA GLU A 99 21.10 -6.34 6.04
C GLU A 99 21.53 -5.53 4.80
N ALA A 100 21.52 -4.19 4.88
CA ALA A 100 22.01 -3.33 3.80
C ALA A 100 23.53 -3.48 3.56
N GLU A 101 24.33 -3.68 4.61
CA GLU A 101 25.76 -3.96 4.47
C GLU A 101 26.01 -5.33 3.81
N ALA A 102 25.27 -6.36 4.21
CA ALA A 102 25.34 -7.68 3.57
C ALA A 102 24.95 -7.63 2.08
N ILE A 103 23.89 -6.90 1.73
CA ILE A 103 23.47 -6.68 0.34
C ILE A 103 24.55 -5.94 -0.46
N ARG A 104 25.18 -4.90 0.12
CA ARG A 104 26.31 -4.20 -0.54
C ARG A 104 27.52 -5.11 -0.75
N ALA A 105 27.83 -5.96 0.22
CA ALA A 105 28.93 -6.93 0.12
C ALA A 105 28.66 -7.98 -0.98
N ALA A 106 27.42 -8.46 -1.10
CA ALA A 106 27.01 -9.38 -2.15
C ALA A 106 27.00 -8.72 -3.56
N GLY A 107 26.35 -7.56 -3.70
CA GLY A 107 26.29 -6.82 -4.97
C GLY A 107 27.65 -6.33 -5.47
N GLY A 108 28.63 -6.16 -4.57
CA GLY A 108 30.03 -5.90 -4.92
C GLY A 108 30.72 -7.05 -5.66
N ALA A 109 30.21 -8.29 -5.55
CA ALA A 109 30.69 -9.45 -6.32
C ALA A 109 29.96 -9.57 -7.68
N GLU A 110 28.63 -9.43 -7.70
CA GLU A 110 27.80 -9.60 -8.90
C GLU A 110 28.09 -8.57 -10.01
N GLY A 111 28.70 -7.42 -9.67
CA GLY A 111 29.18 -6.43 -10.65
C GLY A 111 30.22 -6.96 -11.65
N GLY A 112 30.83 -8.13 -11.39
CA GLY A 112 31.70 -8.84 -12.32
C GLY A 112 30.97 -9.79 -13.28
N ASP A 113 29.75 -10.22 -12.96
CA ASP A 113 29.13 -11.40 -13.57
C ASP A 113 28.52 -11.17 -14.96
N ALA A 114 28.18 -9.94 -15.33
CA ALA A 114 27.66 -9.65 -16.67
C ALA A 114 28.61 -10.14 -17.79
N ARG A 115 29.93 -10.06 -17.56
CA ARG A 115 30.95 -10.54 -18.51
C ARG A 115 31.18 -12.05 -18.42
N ALA A 116 31.00 -12.64 -17.24
CA ALA A 116 31.07 -14.09 -17.01
C ALA A 116 29.87 -14.82 -17.63
N ALA A 117 28.67 -14.27 -17.51
CA ALA A 117 27.42 -14.78 -18.10
C ALA A 117 27.46 -14.83 -19.65
N ILE A 118 28.19 -13.91 -20.29
CA ILE A 118 28.34 -13.84 -21.75
C ILE A 118 29.43 -14.78 -22.28
N ALA A 119 30.43 -15.15 -21.47
CA ALA A 119 31.54 -16.03 -21.86
C ALA A 119 31.13 -17.39 -22.51
N PRO A 120 30.13 -18.15 -22.01
CA PRO A 120 29.69 -19.39 -22.64
C PRO A 120 28.91 -19.17 -23.95
N PHE A 121 28.39 -17.97 -24.23
CA PHE A 121 27.80 -17.64 -25.52
C PHE A 121 28.89 -17.40 -26.57
N LEU A 122 29.86 -16.53 -26.25
CA LEU A 122 31.01 -16.23 -27.13
C LEU A 122 31.85 -17.47 -27.48
N SER A 123 31.93 -18.43 -26.55
CA SER A 123 32.63 -19.70 -26.79
C SER A 123 31.94 -20.55 -27.87
N ARG A 124 30.60 -20.63 -27.82
CA ARG A 124 29.79 -21.34 -28.83
C ARG A 124 29.79 -20.63 -30.18
N GLU A 125 29.73 -19.30 -30.19
CA GLU A 125 29.89 -18.47 -31.40
C GLU A 125 31.23 -18.78 -32.11
N ARG A 126 32.33 -18.86 -31.35
CA ARG A 126 33.66 -19.18 -31.88
C ARG A 126 33.73 -20.58 -32.47
N GLU A 127 33.18 -21.59 -31.78
CA GLU A 127 33.13 -22.97 -32.27
C GLU A 127 32.28 -23.09 -33.54
N PHE A 128 31.13 -22.39 -33.59
CA PHE A 128 30.30 -22.30 -34.79
C PHE A 128 31.09 -21.71 -35.97
N LEU A 129 31.74 -20.55 -35.80
CA LEU A 129 32.55 -19.93 -36.85
C LEU A 129 33.73 -20.81 -37.30
N GLN A 130 34.35 -21.58 -36.39
CA GLN A 130 35.38 -22.55 -36.72
C GLN A 130 34.83 -23.72 -37.56
N SER A 131 33.65 -24.26 -37.19
CA SER A 131 32.97 -25.30 -37.97
C SER A 131 32.53 -24.82 -39.36
N LEU A 132 32.00 -23.60 -39.46
CA LEU A 132 31.61 -22.97 -40.72
C LEU A 132 32.84 -22.77 -41.62
N GLY A 133 33.95 -22.28 -41.06
CA GLY A 133 35.21 -22.13 -41.78
C GLY A 133 35.73 -23.45 -42.34
N GLY A 134 35.69 -24.53 -41.55
CA GLY A 134 36.04 -25.88 -42.01
C GLY A 134 35.14 -26.37 -43.15
N LEU A 135 33.82 -26.18 -43.04
CA LEU A 135 32.85 -26.60 -44.06
C LEU A 135 33.03 -25.83 -45.38
N VAL A 136 33.18 -24.50 -45.32
CA VAL A 136 33.43 -23.66 -46.49
C VAL A 136 34.75 -24.05 -47.17
N GLN A 137 35.79 -24.35 -46.39
CA GLN A 137 37.09 -24.75 -46.93
C GLN A 137 37.03 -26.13 -47.60
N ALA A 138 36.31 -27.10 -47.01
CA ALA A 138 36.07 -28.42 -47.60
C ALA A 138 35.33 -28.33 -48.95
N HIS A 139 34.24 -27.56 -49.00
CA HIS A 139 33.49 -27.33 -50.23
C HIS A 139 34.32 -26.61 -51.30
N ALA A 140 35.18 -25.67 -50.91
CA ALA A 140 36.11 -25.01 -51.81
C ALA A 140 37.21 -25.94 -52.35
N SER A 141 37.57 -27.03 -51.66
CA SER A 141 38.40 -28.10 -52.25
C SER A 141 37.61 -28.96 -53.24
N GLU A 142 36.40 -29.41 -52.89
CA GLU A 142 35.55 -30.22 -53.78
C GLU A 142 35.26 -29.51 -55.11
N ILE A 143 34.95 -28.21 -55.08
CA ILE A 143 34.75 -27.42 -56.31
C ILE A 143 36.04 -27.35 -57.14
N ARG A 144 37.21 -27.21 -56.51
CA ARG A 144 38.49 -27.19 -57.24
C ARG A 144 38.78 -28.54 -57.90
N GLU A 145 38.58 -29.64 -57.18
CA GLU A 145 38.72 -31.00 -57.73
C GLU A 145 37.73 -31.26 -58.87
N MET A 146 36.45 -30.83 -58.74
CA MET A 146 35.47 -30.92 -59.82
C MET A 146 35.86 -30.08 -61.05
N VAL A 147 36.36 -28.85 -60.86
CA VAL A 147 36.82 -28.00 -61.96
C VAL A 147 38.08 -28.58 -62.62
N GLU A 148 39.01 -29.14 -61.86
CA GLU A 148 40.18 -29.83 -62.40
C GLU A 148 39.81 -31.11 -63.17
N ALA A 149 38.84 -31.89 -62.66
CA ALA A 149 38.31 -33.07 -63.36
C ALA A 149 37.57 -32.68 -64.65
N VAL A 150 36.75 -31.63 -64.65
CA VAL A 150 36.09 -31.09 -65.85
C VAL A 150 37.13 -30.55 -66.84
N ARG A 151 38.16 -29.84 -66.37
CA ARG A 151 39.25 -29.32 -67.20
C ARG A 151 40.10 -30.44 -67.81
N ALA A 152 40.41 -31.49 -67.06
CA ALA A 152 41.10 -32.67 -67.56
C ALA A 152 40.26 -33.43 -68.59
N LYS A 153 38.94 -33.52 -68.38
CA LYS A 153 37.98 -34.13 -69.33
C LYS A 153 37.76 -33.27 -70.58
N ALA A 154 37.88 -31.95 -70.46
CA ALA A 154 37.83 -30.99 -71.57
C ALA A 154 39.17 -30.83 -72.32
N ALA A 155 40.26 -31.43 -71.81
CA ALA A 155 41.56 -31.45 -72.46
C ALA A 155 41.71 -32.66 -73.40
N PRO A 156 40.89 -32.71 -74.46
CA PRO A 156 41.50 -32.81 -75.78
C PRO A 156 41.05 -31.68 -76.73
N SER A 157 42.02 -31.12 -77.46
CA SER A 157 41.94 -30.08 -78.50
C SER A 157 42.18 -28.62 -78.06
N ALA A 158 43.14 -27.99 -78.77
CA ALA A 158 43.53 -26.57 -78.78
C ALA A 158 43.97 -25.93 -77.43
N SER A 159 45.13 -25.27 -77.29
CA SER A 159 46.25 -24.98 -78.21
C SER A 159 45.89 -24.39 -79.58
N VAL A 160 45.03 -23.35 -79.65
CA VAL A 160 45.23 -22.16 -80.50
C VAL A 160 44.49 -20.95 -79.87
N ALA A 161 45.23 -19.89 -79.57
CA ALA A 161 44.90 -18.45 -79.47
C ALA A 161 43.58 -17.89 -78.82
N SER A 162 43.81 -16.98 -77.85
CA SER A 162 43.22 -15.63 -77.71
C SER A 162 41.73 -15.39 -77.32
N ALA A 163 41.53 -14.29 -76.56
CA ALA A 163 40.27 -13.78 -75.98
C ALA A 163 39.61 -12.66 -76.86
N PRO A 164 38.62 -11.81 -76.43
CA PRO A 164 37.78 -11.76 -75.21
C PRO A 164 36.26 -11.41 -75.46
N THR A 165 35.51 -11.06 -74.38
CA THR A 165 34.42 -10.00 -74.26
C THR A 165 32.96 -10.42 -73.97
N GLY A 166 32.35 -9.80 -72.92
CA GLY A 166 30.88 -9.62 -72.69
C GLY A 166 30.06 -10.84 -72.20
N GLY A 167 28.93 -10.73 -71.46
CA GLY A 167 28.31 -9.60 -70.75
C GLY A 167 26.77 -9.74 -70.55
N GLY A 168 26.25 -9.68 -69.31
CA GLY A 168 24.87 -9.26 -68.96
C GLY A 168 23.73 -10.31 -68.77
N GLY A 169 22.82 -10.02 -67.82
CA GLY A 169 21.44 -10.55 -67.63
C GLY A 169 21.29 -11.83 -66.77
N SER A 170 20.56 -11.90 -65.63
CA SER A 170 19.12 -11.65 -65.29
C SER A 170 18.17 -12.73 -65.84
N ASP A 171 17.25 -13.34 -65.06
CA ASP A 171 15.94 -12.75 -64.70
C ASP A 171 15.04 -13.66 -63.76
N LEU A 172 14.00 -13.06 -63.14
CA LEU A 172 12.69 -13.53 -62.52
C LEU A 172 12.34 -15.04 -62.27
N GLY A 173 11.37 -15.43 -61.39
CA GLY A 173 10.50 -14.69 -60.44
C GLY A 173 9.07 -15.31 -60.25
N GLN A 174 8.41 -15.02 -59.10
CA GLN A 174 6.92 -15.12 -58.83
C GLN A 174 6.30 -16.55 -58.62
N SER A 175 5.12 -16.79 -58.00
CA SER A 175 4.08 -15.93 -57.37
C SER A 175 3.18 -16.67 -56.32
N GLU A 176 2.28 -15.92 -55.65
CA GLU A 176 1.38 -16.33 -54.53
C GLU A 176 -0.05 -16.77 -54.94
N ARG A 177 -0.87 -17.28 -53.99
CA ARG A 177 -2.35 -17.11 -53.98
C ARG A 177 -3.05 -17.38 -52.62
N SER A 178 -4.27 -16.86 -52.46
CA SER A 178 -4.95 -16.58 -51.18
C SER A 178 -6.44 -17.03 -51.11
N GLU A 179 -7.06 -16.79 -49.93
CA GLU A 179 -8.51 -16.57 -49.63
C GLU A 179 -9.43 -17.72 -49.14
N ALA A 180 -10.57 -17.34 -48.52
CA ALA A 180 -11.29 -18.05 -47.45
C ALA A 180 -12.84 -17.99 -47.54
N ARG A 181 -13.56 -18.85 -46.78
CA ARG A 181 -15.03 -18.87 -46.45
C ARG A 181 -15.39 -20.08 -45.53
N ASP A 182 -16.52 -20.26 -44.82
CA ASP A 182 -17.67 -19.45 -44.30
C ASP A 182 -18.52 -20.33 -43.30
N LEU A 183 -19.52 -19.78 -42.56
CA LEU A 183 -20.64 -20.46 -41.81
C LEU A 183 -20.30 -21.32 -40.54
N ALA A 184 -21.18 -21.65 -39.57
CA ALA A 184 -22.39 -21.05 -38.95
C ALA A 184 -22.88 -21.84 -37.68
N GLU A 185 -23.72 -21.23 -36.82
CA GLU A 185 -24.78 -21.80 -35.93
C GLU A 185 -24.54 -22.49 -34.53
N GLU A 186 -25.59 -22.29 -33.68
CA GLU A 186 -26.09 -22.97 -32.45
C GLU A 186 -25.61 -22.65 -31.00
N GLU A 187 -26.57 -22.24 -30.15
CA GLU A 187 -26.65 -22.40 -28.68
C GLU A 187 -27.81 -23.38 -28.33
N PRO A 188 -27.83 -24.02 -27.13
CA PRO A 188 -28.86 -23.61 -26.16
C PRO A 188 -28.54 -23.80 -24.64
N LEU A 189 -29.11 -22.89 -23.83
CA LEU A 189 -29.82 -23.06 -22.53
C LEU A 189 -29.36 -24.10 -21.48
N GLU A 190 -29.10 -23.64 -20.23
CA GLU A 190 -29.62 -24.28 -18.99
C GLU A 190 -29.47 -23.40 -17.70
N GLU A 191 -30.61 -23.11 -17.05
CA GLU A 191 -30.80 -22.78 -15.61
C GLU A 191 -31.85 -23.80 -15.08
N PRO A 192 -32.12 -24.03 -13.76
CA PRO A 192 -31.74 -23.24 -12.57
C PRO A 192 -31.32 -24.05 -11.31
N ILE A 193 -30.81 -23.39 -10.25
CA ILE A 193 -31.01 -23.84 -8.85
C ILE A 193 -31.32 -22.64 -7.94
N VAL A 194 -32.49 -22.68 -7.29
CA VAL A 194 -32.94 -21.74 -6.26
C VAL A 194 -32.60 -22.29 -4.87
N VAL A 195 -32.05 -21.45 -3.99
CA VAL A 195 -32.01 -21.70 -2.54
C VAL A 195 -32.47 -20.44 -1.81
N GLU A 196 -33.69 -20.46 -1.28
CA GLU A 196 -34.17 -19.43 -0.35
C GLU A 196 -33.52 -19.61 1.03
N ARG A 197 -33.00 -18.53 1.62
CA ARG A 197 -32.99 -18.39 3.09
C ARG A 197 -32.92 -16.95 3.60
N ALA A 198 -34.10 -16.43 3.96
CA ALA A 198 -34.44 -15.64 5.15
C ALA A 198 -33.47 -14.55 5.71
N GLU A 199 -34.11 -13.38 5.93
CA GLU A 199 -33.90 -12.42 7.04
C GLU A 199 -32.74 -11.40 6.95
N GLU A 200 -33.14 -10.12 6.79
CA GLU A 200 -32.35 -8.95 7.18
C GLU A 200 -32.20 -8.86 8.71
N PRO A 201 -31.28 -8.00 9.22
CA PRO A 201 -31.76 -6.65 9.52
C PRO A 201 -30.81 -5.53 9.06
N ALA A 202 -31.41 -4.42 8.63
CA ALA A 202 -30.71 -3.19 8.29
C ALA A 202 -29.88 -2.63 9.46
N PHE A 203 -28.65 -2.21 9.17
CA PHE A 203 -27.91 -1.27 10.02
C PHE A 203 -27.54 -0.03 9.21
N SER A 204 -28.21 1.08 9.49
CA SER A 204 -27.94 2.37 8.86
C SER A 204 -26.58 2.91 9.29
N ALA A 205 -25.57 2.77 8.43
CA ALA A 205 -24.26 3.36 8.62
C ALA A 205 -24.27 4.85 8.23
N GLU A 206 -24.88 5.70 9.07
CA GLU A 206 -24.72 7.15 8.97
C GLU A 206 -23.48 7.59 9.74
N SER A 207 -22.37 7.79 9.03
CA SER A 207 -21.26 8.73 9.33
C SER A 207 -20.06 8.48 8.41
N ALA A 208 -19.96 9.24 7.32
CA ALA A 208 -18.67 9.43 6.65
C ALA A 208 -17.88 10.54 7.36
N PRO A 209 -16.55 10.40 7.43
CA PRO A 209 -15.69 11.53 7.13
C PRO A 209 -14.79 11.23 5.92
N ALA A 210 -14.33 12.30 5.28
CA ALA A 210 -13.76 12.26 3.94
C ALA A 210 -12.24 11.98 3.88
N GLU A 211 -11.80 11.65 2.66
CA GLU A 211 -10.45 11.87 2.11
C GLU A 211 -9.28 11.05 2.68
N GLY A 212 -9.14 9.83 2.16
CA GLY A 212 -7.87 9.12 1.99
C GLY A 212 -7.89 8.39 0.64
N GLY A 213 -7.07 8.82 -0.32
CA GLY A 213 -7.17 8.35 -1.72
C GLY A 213 -6.70 6.91 -1.93
N GLU A 214 -7.62 5.95 -1.84
CA GLU A 214 -7.39 4.57 -2.29
C GLU A 214 -7.32 4.53 -3.82
N ARG A 215 -6.09 4.55 -4.36
CA ARG A 215 -5.83 4.16 -5.75
C ARG A 215 -6.34 2.73 -5.92
N SER A 216 -7.24 2.53 -6.88
CA SER A 216 -7.92 1.25 -7.03
C SER A 216 -6.89 0.14 -7.26
N LEU A 217 -7.05 -1.01 -6.60
CA LEU A 217 -6.13 -2.15 -6.75
C LEU A 217 -5.97 -2.62 -8.22
N ARG A 218 -6.89 -2.23 -9.11
CA ARG A 218 -6.76 -2.42 -10.56
C ARG A 218 -5.69 -1.51 -11.19
N GLU A 219 -5.59 -0.23 -10.82
CA GLU A 219 -4.55 0.69 -11.33
C GLU A 219 -3.13 0.25 -10.92
N LEU A 220 -2.98 -0.32 -9.73
CA LEU A 220 -1.68 -0.78 -9.21
C LEU A 220 -1.19 -2.09 -9.84
N PHE A 221 -2.07 -2.87 -10.47
CA PHE A 221 -1.74 -4.23 -10.95
C PHE A 221 -1.92 -4.41 -12.47
N TRP A 222 -2.80 -3.63 -13.09
CA TRP A 222 -3.11 -3.66 -14.51
C TRP A 222 -3.08 -2.23 -15.06
N GLY A 223 -1.88 -1.63 -15.08
CA GLY A 223 -1.68 -0.25 -15.49
C GLY A 223 -2.27 0.04 -16.86
N GLU A 224 -3.38 0.78 -16.88
CA GLU A 224 -4.15 1.09 -18.08
C GLU A 224 -4.01 2.59 -18.35
N ASP A 225 -3.04 2.94 -19.19
CA ASP A 225 -2.83 4.32 -19.67
C ASP A 225 -4.08 4.79 -20.43
N ARG A 226 -4.73 5.86 -19.96
CA ARG A 226 -5.67 6.62 -20.78
C ARG A 226 -4.97 7.79 -21.46
N ALA A 227 -4.87 7.66 -22.78
CA ALA A 227 -4.71 8.77 -23.73
C ALA A 227 -5.99 9.62 -23.84
#